data_AF-A0A3N6E692-F1
#
_entry.id   AF-A0A3N6E692-F1
#
_cell.length_a   1.000
_cell.length_b   1.000
_cell.length_c   1.000
_cell.angle_alpha   90.00
_cell.angle_beta   90.00
_cell.angle_gamma   90.00
#
_symmetry.space_group_name_H-M   'P 1'
#
loop_
_entity.id
_entity.type
_entity.pdbx_description
1 polymer ?
#
loop_
_entity_poly.entity_id
_entity_poly.type
_entity_poly.pdbx_seq_one_letter_code
_entity_poly.pdbx_strand_id
1 'polypeptide(L)'
;MEPTYYERDRVLVVRGTTALRNRVIVIAAPREEGGFFIKRVLATPGEPVPRDRVPALAHVPERQVPSGKLVLVGDNLTQSLDSRQVGYFSGSGVLGRVVLRVFRHPARLDVDPE
;
A
#
# COMPACT_ATOMS: atom_id res chain seq x y z
N MET A 1 4.69 5.02 6.11
CA MET A 1 5.20 4.33 4.91
C MET A 1 6.72 4.54 4.78
N GLU A 2 7.42 4.62 5.92
CA GLU A 2 8.87 4.83 5.92
C GLU A 2 9.60 3.62 5.36
N PRO A 3 10.74 3.79 4.66
CA PRO A 3 11.43 5.06 4.39
C PRO A 3 10.91 5.83 3.16
N THR A 4 9.95 5.26 2.41
CA THR A 4 9.47 5.89 1.17
C THR A 4 8.70 7.17 1.42
N TYR A 5 7.85 7.20 2.46
CA TYR A 5 7.15 8.41 2.90
C TYR A 5 7.20 8.54 4.42
N TYR A 6 7.51 9.75 4.87
CA TYR A 6 7.55 10.15 6.26
C TYR A 6 6.28 10.90 6.67
N GLU A 7 6.09 11.02 7.98
CA GLU A 7 5.04 11.89 8.50
C GLU A 7 5.20 13.30 7.91
N ARG A 8 4.06 13.93 7.54
CA ARG A 8 3.97 15.26 6.90
C ARG A 8 4.50 15.37 5.47
N ASP A 9 4.96 14.29 4.84
CA ASP A 9 5.22 14.29 3.40
C ASP A 9 3.94 14.64 2.63
N ARG A 10 4.06 15.53 1.63
CA ARG A 10 2.95 15.86 0.72
C ARG A 10 3.10 15.08 -0.58
N VAL A 11 2.01 14.47 -1.03
CA VAL A 11 1.98 13.64 -2.24
C VAL A 11 1.00 14.16 -3.28
N LEU A 12 1.34 14.02 -4.54
CA LEU A 12 0.42 14.26 -5.66
C LEU A 12 -0.21 12.93 -6.09
N VAL A 13 -1.54 12.94 -6.23
CA VAL A 13 -2.34 11.75 -6.52
C VAL A 13 -3.11 11.97 -7.82
N VAL A 14 -2.98 11.04 -8.76
CA VAL A 14 -3.84 10.98 -9.94
C VAL A 14 -5.01 10.05 -9.64
N ARG A 15 -6.22 10.60 -9.68
CA ARG A 15 -7.47 9.86 -9.40
C ARG A 15 -7.91 9.02 -10.59
N GLY A 16 -8.75 8.01 -10.32
CA GLY A 16 -9.38 7.17 -11.35
C GLY A 16 -8.43 6.19 -12.06
N THR A 17 -7.24 5.96 -11.51
CA THR A 17 -6.25 5.05 -12.08
C THR A 17 -6.37 3.64 -11.53
N THR A 18 -6.15 2.63 -12.37
CA THR A 18 -5.99 1.25 -11.94
C THR A 18 -4.77 1.09 -11.03
N ALA A 19 -4.93 0.30 -9.96
CA ALA A 19 -3.81 -0.12 -9.12
C ALA A 19 -2.85 -0.99 -9.94
N LEU A 20 -1.56 -0.64 -9.93
CA LEU A 20 -0.51 -1.40 -10.60
C LEU A 20 0.48 -1.92 -9.57
N ARG A 21 0.99 -3.14 -9.76
CA ARG A 21 2.02 -3.74 -8.91
C ARG A 21 3.19 -2.76 -8.68
N ASN A 22 3.71 -2.77 -7.45
CA ASN A 22 4.79 -1.93 -6.94
C ASN A 22 4.53 -0.43 -6.93
N ARG A 23 3.34 0.04 -7.34
CA ARG A 23 2.95 1.44 -7.22
C ARG A 23 2.35 1.73 -5.85
N VAL A 24 2.41 3.00 -5.47
CA VAL A 24 1.84 3.49 -4.22
C VAL A 24 0.48 4.09 -4.54
N ILE A 25 -0.52 3.74 -3.75
CA ILE A 25 -1.89 4.18 -3.93
C ILE A 25 -2.42 4.82 -2.66
N VAL A 26 -3.44 5.67 -2.84
CA VAL A 26 -4.31 6.14 -1.77
C VAL A 26 -5.59 5.34 -1.81
N ILE A 27 -5.98 4.77 -0.68
CA ILE A 27 -7.18 3.94 -0.51
C ILE A 27 -7.95 4.40 0.72
N ALA A 28 -9.28 4.31 0.68
CA ALA A 28 -10.10 4.55 1.86
C ALA A 28 -9.67 3.60 3.00
N ALA A 29 -9.48 4.16 4.20
CA ALA A 29 -9.27 3.34 5.39
C ALA A 29 -10.57 2.59 5.73
N PRO A 30 -10.49 1.48 6.49
CA PRO A 30 -11.67 0.87 7.10
C PRO A 30 -12.52 1.90 7.84
N ARG A 31 -13.84 1.70 7.85
CA ARG A 31 -14.81 2.69 8.36
C ARG A 31 -14.54 3.13 9.80
N GLU A 32 -13.96 2.25 10.61
CA GLU A 32 -13.61 2.49 12.01
C GLU A 32 -12.45 3.48 12.19
N GLU A 33 -11.53 3.56 11.21
CA GLU A 33 -10.38 4.49 11.28
C GLU A 33 -10.68 5.84 10.62
N GLY A 34 -11.53 5.85 9.59
CA GLY A 34 -11.80 7.05 8.80
C GLY A 34 -10.59 7.54 7.99
N GLY A 35 -10.82 8.47 7.07
CA GLY A 35 -9.75 9.04 6.23
C GLY A 35 -9.19 8.07 5.18
N PHE A 36 -7.88 8.16 4.93
CA PHE A 36 -7.22 7.45 3.83
C PHE A 36 -5.90 6.82 4.27
N PHE A 37 -5.60 5.66 3.69
CA PHE A 37 -4.29 5.03 3.76
C PHE A 37 -3.47 5.27 2.51
N ILE A 38 -2.15 5.38 2.70
CA ILE A 38 -1.16 5.27 1.63
C ILE A 38 -0.47 3.93 1.80
N LYS A 39 -0.56 3.05 0.79
CA LYS A 39 0.07 1.72 0.79
C LYS A 39 0.70 1.41 -0.56
N ARG A 40 1.62 0.45 -0.59
CA ARG A 40 2.20 -0.09 -1.82
C ARG A 40 1.43 -1.31 -2.27
N VAL A 41 1.13 -1.39 -3.56
CA VAL A 41 0.50 -2.56 -4.18
C VAL A 41 1.53 -3.67 -4.29
N LEU A 42 1.34 -4.74 -3.54
CA LEU A 42 2.14 -5.96 -3.64
C LEU A 42 1.63 -6.87 -4.76
N ALA A 43 0.32 -7.02 -4.88
CA ALA A 43 -0.30 -7.82 -5.95
C ALA A 43 -1.68 -7.27 -6.37
N THR A 44 -2.00 -7.44 -7.66
CA THR A 44 -3.26 -7.05 -8.32
C THR A 44 -4.08 -8.28 -8.75
N PRO A 45 -5.36 -8.14 -9.12
CA PRO A 45 -6.17 -9.27 -9.59
C PRO A 45 -5.50 -10.08 -10.69
N GLY A 46 -5.62 -11.41 -10.61
CA GLY A 46 -5.03 -12.36 -11.56
C GLY A 46 -3.55 -12.69 -11.32
N GLU A 47 -2.85 -11.93 -10.48
CA GLU A 47 -1.48 -12.29 -10.07
C GLU A 47 -1.47 -13.38 -8.99
N PRO A 48 -0.39 -14.15 -8.84
CA PRO A 48 -0.28 -15.15 -7.77
C PRO A 48 -0.45 -14.52 -6.37
N VAL A 49 -1.15 -15.24 -5.48
CA VAL A 49 -1.26 -14.83 -4.07
C VAL A 49 0.13 -14.90 -3.41
N PRO A 50 0.65 -13.80 -2.84
CA PRO A 50 2.01 -13.75 -2.28
C PRO A 50 2.07 -14.34 -0.87
N ARG A 51 1.82 -15.64 -0.74
CA ARG A 51 1.65 -16.37 0.54
C ARG A 51 2.86 -16.23 1.47
N ASP A 52 4.07 -16.29 0.92
CA ASP A 52 5.32 -16.20 1.70
C ASP A 52 5.52 -14.83 2.36
N ARG A 53 4.88 -13.80 1.81
CA ARG A 53 5.02 -12.41 2.27
C ARG A 53 3.80 -11.92 3.05
N VAL A 54 2.70 -12.65 3.00
CA VAL A 54 1.40 -12.22 3.55
C VAL A 54 0.78 -13.38 4.32
N PRO A 55 1.15 -13.55 5.61
CA PRO A 55 0.70 -14.67 6.43
C PRO A 55 -0.83 -14.80 6.53
N ALA A 56 -1.55 -13.67 6.59
CA ALA A 56 -3.01 -13.67 6.59
C ALA A 56 -3.65 -14.31 5.33
N LEU A 57 -2.88 -14.47 4.24
CA LEU A 57 -3.32 -15.11 3.01
C LEU A 57 -2.73 -16.52 2.81
N ALA A 58 -1.99 -17.07 3.78
CA ALA A 58 -1.28 -18.34 3.62
C ALA A 58 -2.19 -19.53 3.28
N HIS A 59 -3.42 -19.53 3.80
CA HIS A 59 -4.38 -20.65 3.69
C HIS A 59 -5.59 -20.36 2.82
N VAL A 60 -5.62 -19.23 2.12
CA VAL A 60 -6.75 -18.92 1.22
C VAL A 60 -6.80 -19.94 0.08
N PRO A 61 -7.98 -20.36 -0.39
CA PRO A 61 -8.08 -21.38 -1.43
C PRO A 61 -7.63 -20.88 -2.81
N GLU A 62 -7.67 -19.57 -3.06
CA GLU A 62 -7.40 -19.00 -4.37
C GLU A 62 -5.90 -18.99 -4.69
N ARG A 63 -5.54 -19.44 -5.89
CA ARG A 63 -4.15 -19.40 -6.38
C ARG A 63 -3.73 -18.00 -6.83
N GLN A 64 -4.69 -17.23 -7.33
CA GLN A 64 -4.50 -15.87 -7.80
C GLN A 64 -5.33 -14.89 -6.98
N VAL A 65 -4.88 -13.65 -6.89
CA VAL A 65 -5.64 -12.57 -6.26
C VAL A 65 -6.99 -12.44 -6.97
N PRO A 66 -8.12 -12.53 -6.24
CA PRO A 66 -9.44 -12.48 -6.85
C PRO A 66 -9.73 -11.16 -7.55
N SER A 67 -10.71 -11.18 -8.47
CA SER A 67 -11.21 -9.96 -9.10
C SER A 67 -11.68 -8.94 -8.05
N GLY A 68 -11.34 -7.67 -8.28
CA GLY A 68 -11.67 -6.57 -7.36
C GLY A 68 -10.90 -6.57 -6.03
N LYS A 69 -9.95 -7.49 -5.81
CA LYS A 69 -9.12 -7.53 -4.61
C LYS A 69 -7.69 -7.05 -4.88
N LEU A 70 -7.07 -6.49 -3.86
CA LEU A 70 -5.67 -6.05 -3.88
C LEU A 70 -4.94 -6.60 -2.67
N VAL A 71 -3.64 -6.86 -2.84
CA VAL A 71 -2.73 -7.10 -1.73
C VAL A 71 -1.88 -5.86 -1.56
N LEU A 72 -2.01 -5.20 -0.42
CA LEU A 72 -1.36 -3.92 -0.11
C LEU A 72 -0.42 -4.12 1.07
N VAL A 73 0.77 -3.53 1.01
CA VAL A 73 1.76 -3.57 2.09
C VAL A 73 2.26 -2.17 2.40
N GLY A 74 2.57 -1.93 3.66
CA GLY A 74 3.35 -0.78 4.06
C GLY A 74 4.84 -1.03 3.91
N ASP A 75 5.57 -0.02 3.46
CA ASP A 75 7.05 -0.09 3.39
C ASP A 75 7.68 -0.12 4.79
N ASN A 76 6.98 0.45 5.79
CA ASN A 76 7.38 0.33 7.19
C ASN A 76 6.89 -1.03 7.71
N LEU A 77 7.81 -1.97 7.83
CA LEU A 77 7.50 -3.36 8.11
C LEU A 77 6.95 -3.60 9.52
N THR A 78 7.23 -2.73 10.49
CA THR A 78 6.92 -2.93 11.91
C THR A 78 5.66 -2.22 12.39
N GLN A 79 5.13 -1.26 11.64
CA GLN A 79 4.03 -0.38 12.10
C GLN A 79 2.87 -0.21 11.10
N SER A 80 2.70 -1.13 10.15
CA SER A 80 1.69 -0.96 9.10
C SER A 80 0.53 -1.94 9.24
N LEU A 81 -0.67 -1.42 9.50
CA LEU A 81 -1.93 -2.14 9.25
C LEU A 81 -2.12 -2.35 7.75
N ASP A 82 -1.87 -3.55 7.27
CA ASP A 82 -1.92 -3.90 5.85
C ASP A 82 -2.24 -5.38 5.62
N SER A 83 -2.11 -5.86 4.38
CA SER A 83 -2.55 -7.21 4.00
C SER A 83 -1.88 -8.31 4.80
N ARG A 84 -0.69 -8.08 5.38
CA ARG A 84 -0.03 -9.05 6.25
C ARG A 84 -0.87 -9.40 7.48
N GLN A 85 -1.71 -8.46 7.93
CA GLN A 85 -2.56 -8.58 9.11
C GLN A 85 -4.04 -8.78 8.74
N VAL A 86 -4.54 -8.05 7.74
CA VAL A 86 -5.99 -8.01 7.43
C VAL A 86 -6.39 -8.72 6.13
N GLY A 87 -5.41 -9.26 5.38
CA GLY A 87 -5.67 -9.92 4.10
C GLY A 87 -6.00 -8.94 2.97
N TYR A 88 -6.99 -9.26 2.14
CA TYR A 88 -7.28 -8.48 0.93
C TYR A 88 -7.91 -7.13 1.21
N PHE A 89 -7.53 -6.12 0.42
CA PHE A 89 -8.24 -4.85 0.31
C PHE A 89 -9.19 -4.86 -0.89
N SER A 90 -10.31 -4.14 -0.78
CA SER A 90 -11.19 -3.91 -1.93
C SER A 90 -10.60 -2.88 -2.87
N GLY A 91 -10.49 -3.20 -4.16
CA GLY A 91 -10.06 -2.28 -5.20
C GLY A 91 -11.03 -1.08 -5.37
N SER A 92 -12.30 -1.24 -4.98
CA SER A 92 -13.28 -0.14 -5.02
C SER A 92 -12.96 1.02 -4.08
N GLY A 93 -12.15 0.79 -3.04
CA GLY A 93 -11.72 1.83 -2.12
C GLY A 93 -10.60 2.71 -2.66
N VAL A 94 -10.01 2.38 -3.81
CA VAL A 94 -8.84 3.08 -4.34
C VAL A 94 -9.25 4.45 -4.86
N LEU A 95 -8.65 5.49 -4.28
CA LEU A 95 -8.86 6.88 -4.70
C LEU A 95 -7.99 7.24 -5.91
N GLY A 96 -6.74 6.76 -5.92
CA GLY A 96 -5.80 7.06 -6.99
C GLY A 96 -4.37 6.62 -6.68
N ARG A 97 -3.49 6.81 -7.66
CA ARG A 97 -2.06 6.47 -7.58
C ARG A 97 -1.24 7.70 -7.21
N VAL A 98 -0.29 7.52 -6.29
CA VAL A 98 0.71 8.53 -5.99
C VAL A 98 1.72 8.59 -7.14
N VAL A 99 1.93 9.78 -7.70
CA VAL A 99 2.85 10.01 -8.83
C VAL A 99 4.08 10.82 -8.46
N LEU A 100 4.01 11.63 -7.40
CA LEU A 100 5.10 12.48 -6.96
C LEU A 100 5.05 12.68 -5.44
N ARG A 101 6.21 12.64 -4.80
CA ARG A 101 6.42 13.24 -3.47
C ARG A 101 6.92 14.67 -3.66
N VAL A 102 6.12 15.64 -3.23
CA VAL A 102 6.33 17.07 -3.55
C VAL A 102 7.25 17.75 -2.53
N PHE A 103 7.17 17.36 -1.26
CA PHE A 103 8.04 17.88 -0.20
C PHE A 103 8.60 16.75 0.64
N ARG A 104 9.93 16.77 0.85
CA ARG A 104 10.62 16.00 1.89
C ARG A 104 10.79 16.90 3.10
N HIS A 105 10.42 16.43 4.28
CA HIS A 105 10.74 17.16 5.51
C HIS A 105 12.27 17.34 5.64
N PRO A 106 12.80 18.56 5.86
CA PRO A 106 14.24 18.86 5.77
C PRO A 106 15.11 18.25 6.86
N ALA A 107 14.52 17.62 7.89
CA ALA A 107 15.24 17.09 9.06
C ALA A 107 16.12 15.84 8.81
N ARG A 108 16.45 15.50 7.55
CA ARG A 108 17.30 14.34 7.22
C ARG A 108 18.22 14.60 6.02
N LEU A 109 18.88 15.75 5.98
CA LEU A 109 20.08 15.89 5.16
C LEU A 109 21.29 15.14 5.75
N ASP A 110 21.21 14.67 6.99
CA ASP A 110 22.27 13.91 7.64
C ASP A 110 21.75 12.53 8.03
N VAL A 111 22.05 11.52 7.20
CA VAL A 111 22.60 10.19 7.54
C VAL A 111 22.61 9.41 6.21
N ASP A 112 23.66 9.60 5.42
CA ASP A 112 24.14 8.52 4.54
C ASP A 112 24.89 7.52 5.43
N PRO A 113 24.56 6.23 5.44
CA PRO A 113 25.49 5.22 5.89
C PRO A 113 26.43 4.85 4.73
N GLU A 114 27.74 4.81 5.02
CA GLU A 114 28.73 4.08 4.22
C GLU A 114 28.28 2.63 3.92
#